data_AF-A0A822FKK2-F1
#
_entry.id   AF-A0A822FKK2-F1
#
_cell.length_a   1.000
_cell.length_b   1.000
_cell.length_c   1.000
_cell.angle_alpha   90.00
_cell.angle_beta   90.00
_cell.angle_gamma   90.00
#
_symmetry.space_group_name_H-M   'P 1'
#
loop_
_entity.id
_entity.type
_entity.pdbx_description
1 polymer ?
#
loop_
_entity_poly.entity_id
_entity_poly.type
_entity_poly.pdbx_seq_one_letter_code
_entity_poly.pdbx_strand_id
1 'polypeptide(L)'
;NVIIDDKGGYNITIGRRIWLRSSRTAIYVDNKWYSSDDNTLPLIDISYTSGFDPNLGDYRDFQLNYDLVRDGIHTKIVGHIRDWYRTFGISFHLDTGDRPLTNTVPLDMDHVRTVFPSFHIEQFDQNDQRGYFTFE
;
A
#
# COMPACT_ATOMS: atom_id res chain seq x y z
N ASN A 1 2.79 -16.77 -2.06
CA ASN A 1 1.68 -16.61 -1.09
C ASN A 1 1.77 -15.20 -0.51
N VAL A 2 0.64 -14.53 -0.35
CA VAL A 2 0.54 -13.20 0.26
C VAL A 2 -0.06 -13.37 1.66
N ILE A 3 0.63 -12.88 2.67
CA ILE A 3 0.15 -12.87 4.07
C ILE A 3 0.12 -11.42 4.52
N ILE A 4 -1.02 -10.96 5.03
CA ILE A 4 -1.26 -9.57 5.39
C ILE A 4 -1.50 -9.49 6.91
N ASP A 5 -0.89 -8.51 7.58
CA ASP A 5 -1.08 -8.23 9.00
C ASP A 5 -2.34 -7.36 9.25
N ASP A 6 -2.66 -7.13 10.52
CA ASP A 6 -3.81 -6.36 10.97
C ASP A 6 -3.73 -4.85 10.67
N LYS A 7 -2.59 -4.38 10.17
CA LYS A 7 -2.33 -2.99 9.78
C LYS A 7 -2.01 -2.84 8.30
N GLY A 8 -2.18 -3.89 7.49
CA GLY A 8 -2.00 -3.86 6.05
C GLY A 8 -0.54 -3.94 5.58
N GLY A 9 0.39 -4.23 6.48
CA GLY A 9 1.71 -4.73 6.10
C GLY A 9 1.59 -6.15 5.55
N TYR A 10 2.36 -6.49 4.53
CA TYR A 10 2.27 -7.79 3.87
C TYR A 10 3.61 -8.40 3.54
N ASN A 11 3.63 -9.73 3.57
CA ASN A 11 4.74 -10.56 3.16
C ASN A 11 4.36 -11.36 1.92
N ILE A 12 5.21 -11.31 0.90
CA ILE A 12 5.11 -12.18 -0.28
C ILE A 12 6.17 -13.27 -0.14
N THR A 13 5.71 -14.52 -0.13
CA THR A 13 6.59 -15.69 -0.09
C THR A 13 6.59 -16.44 -1.42
N ILE A 14 7.78 -16.81 -1.88
CA ILE A 14 7.99 -17.69 -3.03
C ILE A 14 8.64 -18.98 -2.50
N GLY A 15 7.94 -20.10 -2.64
CA GLY A 15 8.32 -21.33 -1.93
C GLY A 15 8.23 -21.15 -0.41
N ARG A 16 9.33 -21.38 0.31
CA ARG A 16 9.43 -21.23 1.78
C ARG A 16 10.20 -19.97 2.22
N ARG A 17 10.55 -19.09 1.28
CA ARG A 17 11.34 -17.88 1.55
C ARG A 17 10.48 -16.64 1.39
N ILE A 18 10.68 -15.68 2.29
CA ILE A 18 10.12 -14.34 2.14
C ILE A 18 10.89 -13.68 1.01
N TRP A 19 10.16 -13.25 -0.02
CA TRP A 19 10.70 -12.54 -1.17
C TRP A 19 10.55 -11.04 -1.00
N LEU A 20 9.45 -10.59 -0.39
CA LEU A 20 9.18 -9.18 -0.13
C LEU A 20 8.47 -9.03 1.20
N ARG A 21 8.86 -8.00 1.95
CA ARG A 21 8.12 -7.44 3.10
C ARG A 21 7.75 -6.00 2.79
N SER A 22 6.49 -5.65 2.95
CA SER A 22 6.05 -4.27 2.75
C SER A 22 6.26 -3.45 4.02
N SER A 23 6.27 -2.13 3.88
CA SER A 23 5.89 -1.29 5.01
C SER A 23 4.36 -1.26 5.12
N ARG A 24 3.86 -0.63 6.18
CA ARG A 24 2.45 -0.26 6.29
C ARG A 24 2.12 0.86 5.29
N THR A 25 0.83 0.98 4.96
CA THR A 25 0.34 1.94 3.97
C THR A 25 0.27 3.33 4.56
N ALA A 26 0.69 4.35 3.80
CA ALA A 26 0.52 5.74 4.16
C ALA A 26 0.12 6.60 2.96
N ILE A 27 -0.61 7.67 3.21
CA ILE A 27 -1.04 8.65 2.22
C ILE A 27 -0.78 10.07 2.73
N TYR A 28 -0.28 10.94 1.86
CA TYR A 28 -0.10 12.37 2.14
C TYR A 28 -1.16 13.18 1.41
N VAL A 29 -2.09 13.74 2.18
CA VAL A 29 -3.21 14.56 1.70
C VAL A 29 -3.49 15.67 2.71
N ASP A 30 -3.98 16.82 2.27
CA ASP A 30 -4.27 17.99 3.10
C ASP A 30 -3.07 18.42 3.97
N ASN A 31 -1.88 18.30 3.38
CA ASN A 31 -0.59 18.61 4.01
C ASN A 31 -0.28 17.79 5.27
N LYS A 32 -0.84 16.59 5.37
CA LYS A 32 -0.63 15.69 6.51
C LYS A 32 -0.44 14.24 6.02
N TRP A 33 0.44 13.52 6.71
CA TRP A 33 0.55 12.07 6.55
C TRP A 33 -0.54 11.36 7.35
N TYR A 34 -1.20 10.43 6.68
CA TYR A 34 -2.10 9.45 7.28
C TYR A 34 -1.51 8.07 7.09
N SER A 35 -1.43 7.25 8.13
CA SER A 35 -0.75 5.96 8.12
C SER A 35 -1.56 4.89 8.83
N SER A 36 -1.50 3.66 8.33
CA SER A 36 -2.04 2.51 9.06
C SER A 36 -1.15 2.10 10.24
N ASP A 37 0.05 2.66 10.35
CA ASP A 37 0.94 2.42 11.48
C ASP A 37 0.47 3.14 12.75
N ASP A 38 0.08 4.42 12.61
CA ASP A 38 -0.36 5.30 13.71
C ASP A 38 -1.90 5.39 13.84
N ASN A 39 -2.63 4.58 13.08
CA ASN A 39 -4.10 4.53 13.01
C ASN A 39 -4.77 5.83 12.54
N THR A 40 -4.05 6.73 11.88
CA THR A 40 -4.69 7.87 11.18
C THR A 40 -5.27 7.46 9.83
N LEU A 41 -4.83 6.32 9.28
CA LEU A 41 -5.45 5.60 8.16
C LEU A 41 -5.73 4.14 8.59
N PRO A 42 -6.72 3.89 9.48
CA PRO A 42 -6.98 2.55 9.98
C PRO A 42 -7.37 1.58 8.86
N LEU A 43 -6.78 0.38 8.90
CA LEU A 43 -7.27 -0.76 8.12
C LEU A 43 -8.53 -1.29 8.79
N ILE A 44 -9.66 -1.24 8.09
CA ILE A 44 -10.95 -1.65 8.63
C ILE A 44 -11.17 -3.15 8.42
N ASP A 45 -10.92 -3.62 7.21
CA ASP A 45 -11.04 -5.03 6.86
C ASP A 45 -10.15 -5.40 5.66
N ILE A 46 -9.97 -6.72 5.51
CA ILE A 46 -9.30 -7.32 4.35
C ILE A 46 -10.33 -8.20 3.66
N SER A 47 -10.72 -7.83 2.44
CA SER A 47 -11.61 -8.60 1.59
C SER A 47 -10.84 -9.33 0.50
N TYR A 48 -11.45 -10.39 -0.05
CA TYR A 48 -10.86 -11.23 -1.06
C TYR A 48 -11.83 -11.36 -2.23
N THR A 49 -11.32 -11.16 -3.43
CA THR A 49 -12.08 -11.42 -4.65
C THR A 49 -11.21 -12.12 -5.69
N SER A 50 -11.82 -12.57 -6.77
CA SER A 50 -11.14 -13.13 -7.92
C SER A 50 -11.74 -12.53 -9.18
N GLY A 51 -10.92 -12.37 -10.21
CA GLY A 51 -11.37 -11.86 -11.49
C GLY A 51 -10.57 -12.42 -12.64
N PHE A 52 -10.94 -11.93 -13.83
CA PHE A 52 -10.29 -12.28 -15.09
C PHE A 52 -9.95 -11.00 -15.84
N ASP A 53 -8.70 -10.87 -16.26
CA ASP A 53 -8.25 -9.87 -17.21
C ASP A 53 -8.04 -10.53 -18.59
N PRO A 54 -8.55 -9.95 -19.70
CA PRO A 54 -8.42 -10.54 -21.03
C PRO A 54 -6.97 -10.80 -21.47
N ASN A 55 -6.01 -10.01 -20.97
CA ASN A 55 -4.61 -10.10 -21.38
C ASN A 55 -3.74 -10.85 -20.38
N LEU A 56 -4.03 -10.71 -19.08
CA LEU A 56 -3.20 -11.26 -18.00
C LEU A 56 -3.78 -12.54 -17.37
N GLY A 57 -5.04 -12.85 -17.66
CA GLY A 57 -5.75 -14.05 -17.22
C GLY A 57 -6.41 -13.91 -15.85
N ASP A 58 -6.63 -15.05 -15.22
CA ASP A 58 -7.26 -15.15 -13.89
C ASP A 58 -6.34 -14.57 -12.80
N TYR A 59 -6.93 -13.90 -11.82
CA TYR A 59 -6.22 -13.40 -10.64
C TYR A 59 -7.02 -13.56 -9.34
N ARG A 60 -6.29 -13.62 -8.23
CA ARG A 60 -6.82 -13.34 -6.89
C ARG A 60 -6.48 -11.93 -6.50
N ASP A 61 -7.42 -11.22 -5.89
CA ASP A 61 -7.25 -9.86 -5.44
C ASP A 61 -7.47 -9.78 -3.93
N PHE A 62 -6.42 -9.40 -3.21
CA PHE A 62 -6.48 -9.08 -1.79
C PHE A 62 -6.73 -7.58 -1.67
N GLN A 63 -7.84 -7.21 -1.04
CA GLN A 63 -8.30 -5.84 -0.92
C GLN A 63 -8.14 -5.37 0.53
N LEU A 64 -7.24 -4.42 0.74
CA LEU A 64 -6.96 -3.80 2.02
C LEU A 64 -7.79 -2.52 2.09
N ASN A 65 -8.87 -2.56 2.86
CA ASN A 65 -9.85 -1.47 2.92
C ASN A 65 -9.53 -0.55 4.09
N TYR A 66 -9.01 0.63 3.78
CA TYR A 66 -8.70 1.65 4.76
C TYR A 66 -9.81 2.70 4.83
N ASP A 67 -9.97 3.31 6.00
CA ASP A 67 -10.86 4.45 6.21
C ASP A 67 -10.06 5.72 6.45
N LEU A 68 -10.11 6.65 5.51
CA LEU A 68 -9.49 7.96 5.62
C LEU A 68 -10.53 8.95 6.16
N VAL A 69 -10.34 9.40 7.40
CA VAL A 69 -11.22 10.38 8.05
C VAL A 69 -10.62 11.78 7.96
N ARG A 70 -11.32 12.68 7.26
CA ARG A 70 -10.92 14.08 7.06
C ARG A 70 -12.08 15.01 7.38
N ASP A 71 -11.90 15.91 8.34
CA ASP A 71 -12.93 16.85 8.79
C ASP A 71 -14.28 16.17 9.11
N GLY A 72 -14.22 14.97 9.72
CA GLY A 72 -15.39 14.15 10.04
C GLY A 72 -15.99 13.37 8.87
N ILE A 73 -15.39 13.44 7.68
CA ILE A 73 -15.84 12.73 6.49
C ILE A 73 -14.98 11.50 6.25
N HIS A 74 -15.64 10.35 6.11
CA HIS A 74 -15.04 9.05 5.84
C HIS A 74 -14.88 8.83 4.33
N THR A 75 -13.67 8.46 3.89
CA THR A 75 -13.36 8.11 2.50
C THR A 75 -12.71 6.73 2.49
N LYS A 76 -13.31 5.78 1.75
CA LYS A 76 -12.74 4.45 1.59
C LYS A 76 -11.55 4.52 0.64
N ILE A 77 -10.39 4.03 1.10
CA ILE A 77 -9.19 3.83 0.28
C ILE A 77 -8.96 2.33 0.18
N VAL A 78 -8.75 1.80 -1.03
CA VAL A 78 -8.57 0.35 -1.24
C VAL A 78 -7.21 0.05 -1.84
N GLY A 79 -6.35 -0.61 -1.08
CA GLY A 79 -5.12 -1.20 -1.59
C GLY A 79 -5.40 -2.58 -2.18
N HIS A 80 -5.07 -2.79 -3.44
CA HIS A 80 -5.22 -4.06 -4.14
C HIS A 80 -3.86 -4.73 -4.29
N ILE A 81 -3.79 -6.02 -3.93
CA ILE A 81 -2.66 -6.89 -4.24
C ILE A 81 -3.21 -8.04 -5.10
N ARG A 82 -2.85 -8.07 -6.39
CA ARG A 82 -3.32 -9.09 -7.31
C ARG A 82 -2.25 -10.14 -7.57
N ASP A 83 -2.58 -11.40 -7.35
CA ASP A 83 -1.76 -12.57 -7.67
C ASP A 83 -2.27 -13.22 -8.96
N TRP A 84 -1.47 -13.18 -10.02
CA TRP A 84 -1.83 -13.60 -11.38
C TRP A 84 -1.43 -15.05 -11.66
N TYR A 85 -2.41 -15.90 -11.97
CA TYR A 85 -2.18 -17.33 -12.12
C TYR A 85 -1.45 -17.72 -13.41
N ARG A 86 -1.76 -17.06 -14.53
CA ARG A 86 -1.22 -17.44 -15.85
C ARG A 86 0.10 -16.79 -16.19
N THR A 87 0.30 -15.56 -15.73
CA THR A 87 1.46 -14.73 -16.11
C THR A 87 2.53 -14.68 -15.00
N PHE A 88 2.40 -15.50 -13.95
CA PHE A 88 3.29 -15.51 -12.77
C PHE A 88 3.73 -14.11 -12.35
N GLY A 89 2.78 -13.32 -11.86
CA GLY A 89 3.03 -11.93 -11.50
C GLY A 89 2.25 -11.51 -10.28
N ILE A 90 2.71 -10.44 -9.64
CA ILE A 90 1.98 -9.74 -8.59
C ILE A 90 1.86 -8.28 -9.02
N SER A 91 0.65 -7.72 -8.97
CA SER A 91 0.44 -6.28 -9.22
C SER A 91 -0.22 -5.60 -8.04
N PHE A 92 0.04 -4.30 -7.92
CA PHE A 92 -0.43 -3.47 -6.82
C PHE A 92 -1.18 -2.27 -7.37
N HIS A 93 -2.34 -1.96 -6.80
CA HIS A 93 -3.14 -0.81 -7.20
C HIS A 93 -3.68 -0.11 -5.95
N LEU A 94 -3.73 1.21 -5.96
CA LEU A 94 -4.38 1.97 -4.90
C LEU A 94 -5.57 2.72 -5.49
N ASP A 95 -6.76 2.39 -5.03
CA ASP A 95 -7.98 3.12 -5.33
C ASP A 95 -8.23 4.13 -4.19
N THR A 96 -8.18 5.42 -4.52
CA THR A 96 -8.41 6.51 -3.57
C THR A 96 -9.86 6.98 -3.51
N GLY A 97 -10.76 6.31 -4.23
CA GLY A 97 -12.16 6.68 -4.38
C GLY A 97 -12.37 7.93 -5.25
N ASP A 98 -13.63 8.35 -5.35
CA ASP A 98 -14.06 9.43 -6.26
C ASP A 98 -13.78 10.85 -5.75
N ARG A 99 -13.24 10.98 -4.54
CA ARG A 99 -13.02 12.30 -3.94
C ARG A 99 -11.68 12.89 -4.36
N PRO A 100 -11.64 14.17 -4.78
CA PRO A 100 -10.38 14.87 -4.95
C PRO A 100 -9.56 14.80 -3.67
N LEU A 101 -8.36 14.29 -3.81
CA LEU A 101 -7.32 14.37 -2.79
C LEU A 101 -6.45 15.56 -3.17
N THR A 102 -6.40 16.58 -2.32
CA THR A 102 -5.77 17.87 -2.60
C THR A 102 -4.65 18.17 -1.63
N ASN A 103 -3.61 18.85 -2.09
CA ASN A 103 -2.57 19.43 -1.25
C ASN A 103 -2.55 20.94 -1.50
N THR A 104 -2.52 21.73 -0.43
CA THR A 104 -2.54 23.21 -0.52
C THR A 104 -1.18 23.84 -0.27
N VAL A 105 -0.23 23.07 0.25
CA VAL A 105 1.20 23.41 0.28
C VAL A 105 1.87 22.58 -0.81
N PRO A 106 2.51 23.22 -1.80
CA PRO A 106 3.35 22.53 -2.74
C PRO A 106 4.49 21.86 -1.95
N LEU A 107 4.48 20.53 -1.92
CA LEU A 107 5.75 19.82 -2.06
C LEU A 107 6.22 20.07 -3.50
N ASP A 108 7.46 19.74 -3.89
CA ASP A 108 8.02 20.04 -5.25
C ASP A 108 7.11 19.74 -6.48
N MET A 109 5.95 19.09 -6.31
CA MET A 109 4.85 19.00 -7.26
C MET A 109 3.48 19.01 -6.52
N ASP A 110 2.42 19.57 -7.13
CA ASP A 110 1.02 19.66 -6.62
C ASP A 110 0.27 18.29 -6.55
N HIS A 111 0.93 17.23 -6.07
CA HIS A 111 0.43 15.85 -6.13
C HIS A 111 0.25 15.20 -4.75
N VAL A 112 -0.67 14.24 -4.67
CA VAL A 112 -0.85 13.30 -3.54
C VAL A 112 0.29 12.29 -3.55
N ARG A 113 0.89 12.02 -2.39
CA ARG A 113 1.93 10.97 -2.27
C ARG A 113 1.33 9.75 -1.57
N THR A 114 1.68 8.57 -2.05
CA THR A 114 1.32 7.30 -1.42
C THR A 114 2.56 6.46 -1.17
N VAL A 115 2.53 5.72 -0.07
CA VAL A 115 3.48 4.66 0.25
C VAL A 115 2.74 3.32 0.06
N PHE A 116 2.29 3.08 -1.18
CA PHE A 116 1.70 1.82 -1.64
C PHE A 116 1.92 1.61 -3.16
N PRO A 117 2.42 0.44 -3.60
CA PRO A 117 3.04 -0.57 -2.76
C PRO A 117 4.27 0.02 -2.07
N SER A 118 4.55 -0.47 -0.88
CA SER A 118 5.71 -0.06 -0.11
C SER A 118 6.62 -1.24 0.13
N PHE A 119 7.91 -0.96 0.28
CA PHE A 119 8.93 -1.96 0.42
C PHE A 119 9.73 -1.64 1.68
N HIS A 120 9.75 -2.56 2.63
CA HIS A 120 10.60 -2.44 3.79
C HIS A 120 12.02 -2.87 3.41
N ILE A 121 12.97 -1.95 3.53
CA ILE A 121 14.39 -2.25 3.35
C ILE A 121 14.92 -2.71 4.72
N GLU A 122 15.14 -4.02 4.86
CA GLU A 122 15.74 -4.57 6.07
C GLU A 122 17.19 -4.12 6.21
N GLN A 123 17.51 -3.56 7.38
CA GLN A 123 18.87 -3.25 7.75
C GLN A 123 19.63 -4.57 7.98
N PHE A 124 20.63 -4.90 7.14
CA PHE A 124 21.35 -6.17 7.27
C PHE A 124 22.47 -6.14 8.32
N ASP A 125 22.97 -4.96 8.67
CA ASP A 125 23.89 -4.73 9.78
C ASP A 125 23.79 -3.30 10.33
N GLN A 126 24.44 -3.04 11.47
CA GLN A 126 24.41 -1.73 12.14
C GLN A 126 24.90 -0.53 11.30
N ASN A 127 25.60 -0.78 10.18
CA ASN A 127 26.13 0.22 9.28
C ASN A 127 25.32 0.35 7.97
N ASP A 128 24.28 -0.46 7.77
CA ASP A 128 23.46 -0.39 6.57
C ASP A 128 22.57 0.85 6.55
N GLN A 129 22.98 1.86 5.77
CA GLN A 129 22.30 3.14 5.59
C GLN A 129 21.33 3.14 4.40
N ARG A 130 21.13 2.01 3.69
CA ARG A 130 20.33 1.99 2.44
C ARG A 130 18.83 2.27 2.65
N GLY A 131 18.35 2.22 3.90
CA GLY A 131 16.98 2.60 4.28
C GLY A 131 16.79 4.10 4.57
N TYR A 132 17.87 4.89 4.59
CA TYR A 132 17.84 6.31 4.92
C TYR A 132 18.36 7.12 3.73
N PHE A 133 17.46 7.81 3.04
CA PHE A 133 17.87 8.87 2.11
C PHE A 133 18.36 10.04 2.97
N THR A 134 19.66 10.23 3.04
CA THR A 134 20.23 11.47 3.57
C THR A 134 20.19 12.50 2.45
N PHE A 135 19.51 13.62 2.69
CA PHE A 135 19.63 14.79 1.83
C PHE A 135 20.95 15.47 2.21
N GLU A 136 21.84 15.67 1.23
CA GLU A 136 23.00 16.57 1.36
C GLU A 136 22.54 18.03 1.42
#